data_AF-A0A7S6VHJ4-F1
#
_entry.id   AF-A0A7S6VHJ4-F1
#
_cell.length_a   1.000
_cell.length_b   1.000
_cell.length_c   1.000
_cell.angle_alpha   90.00
_cell.angle_beta   90.00
_cell.angle_gamma   90.00
#
_symmetry.space_group_name_H-M   'P 1'
#
loop_
_entity.id
_entity.type
_entity.pdbx_description
1 polymer ?
#
loop_
_entity_poly.entity_id
_entity_poly.type
_entity_poly.pdbx_seq_one_letter_code
_entity_poly.pdbx_strand_id
1 'polypeptide(L)'
;MFLLSLAFSIFLSLVLIVVFAITGYITYTSTGEKLSAFECGFDPLSKMRSPFSTRFFLLVVLFLIFDVEIALLFPVLSVMASKTSVILLTSIGSFLMILLIGMFHEWNEGALDWITS
;
A
#
# COMPACT_ATOMS: atom_id res chain seq x y z
N MET A 1 -40.27 -26.73 3.41
CA MET A 1 -39.88 -25.29 3.41
C MET A 1 -38.52 -25.05 2.76
N PHE A 2 -37.46 -25.76 3.15
CA PHE A 2 -36.11 -25.58 2.57
C PHE A 2 -36.03 -25.77 1.04
N LEU A 3 -36.67 -26.81 0.50
CA LEU A 3 -36.72 -27.05 -0.96
C LEU A 3 -37.43 -25.92 -1.73
N LEU A 4 -38.46 -25.32 -1.12
CA LEU A 4 -39.23 -24.23 -1.74
C LEU A 4 -38.40 -22.93 -1.80
N SER A 5 -37.68 -22.61 -0.72
CA SER A 5 -36.76 -21.45 -0.72
C SER A 5 -35.61 -21.62 -1.72
N LEU A 6 -35.15 -22.85 -1.94
CA LEU A 6 -34.08 -23.17 -2.88
C LEU A 6 -34.55 -23.07 -4.34
N ALA A 7 -35.76 -23.56 -4.63
CA ALA A 7 -36.38 -23.38 -5.95
C ALA A 7 -36.62 -21.90 -6.28
N PHE A 8 -37.07 -21.12 -5.29
CA PHE A 8 -37.30 -19.68 -5.44
C PHE A 8 -36.00 -18.90 -5.72
N SER A 9 -34.90 -19.21 -5.03
CA SER A 9 -33.62 -18.53 -5.26
C SER A 9 -33.03 -18.83 -6.63
N ILE A 10 -33.15 -20.06 -7.13
CA ILE A 10 -32.72 -20.45 -8.47
C ILE A 10 -33.59 -19.76 -9.53
N PHE A 11 -34.90 -19.71 -9.33
CA PHE A 11 -35.79 -19.02 -10.24
C PHE A 11 -35.47 -17.52 -10.32
N LEU A 12 -35.28 -16.88 -9.17
CA LEU A 12 -34.93 -15.46 -9.10
C LEU A 12 -33.61 -15.17 -9.80
N SER A 13 -32.58 -16.01 -9.61
CA SER A 13 -31.29 -15.82 -10.26
C SER A 13 -31.37 -15.96 -11.78
N LEU A 14 -32.14 -16.92 -12.29
CA LEU A 14 -32.39 -17.07 -13.72
C LEU A 14 -33.09 -15.84 -14.31
N VAL A 15 -34.13 -15.34 -13.64
CA VAL A 15 -34.84 -14.12 -14.07
C VAL A 15 -33.89 -12.93 -14.14
N LEU A 16 -33.04 -12.74 -13.12
CA LEU A 16 -32.07 -11.64 -13.10
C LEU A 16 -31.03 -11.75 -14.22
N ILE A 17 -30.57 -12.96 -14.55
CA ILE A 17 -29.65 -13.19 -15.68
C ILE A 17 -30.32 -12.81 -17.00
N VAL A 18 -31.58 -13.19 -17.19
CA VAL A 18 -32.35 -12.85 -18.41
C VAL A 18 -32.56 -11.34 -18.51
N VAL A 19 -32.93 -10.68 -17.41
CA VAL A 19 -33.06 -9.21 -17.38
C VAL A 19 -31.72 -8.55 -17.70
N PHE A 20 -30.60 -9.01 -17.13
CA PHE A 20 -29.27 -8.50 -17.46
C PHE A 20 -28.91 -8.73 -18.93
N ALA A 21 -29.26 -9.86 -19.52
CA ALA A 21 -28.99 -10.13 -20.94
C ALA A 21 -29.79 -9.22 -21.88
N ILE A 22 -31.05 -8.89 -21.52
CA ILE A 22 -31.92 -8.02 -22.31
C ILE A 22 -31.54 -6.54 -22.14
N THR A 23 -31.19 -6.13 -20.92
CA THR A 23 -30.84 -4.73 -20.59
C THR A 23 -29.35 -4.43 -20.76
N GLY A 24 -28.53 -5.46 -20.86
CA GLY A 24 -27.09 -5.39 -21.00
C GLY A 24 -26.71 -4.74 -22.32
N TYR A 25 -26.30 -3.48 -22.24
CA TYR A 25 -25.78 -2.77 -23.39
C TYR A 25 -24.37 -3.31 -23.70
N ILE A 26 -24.28 -4.22 -24.67
CA ILE A 26 -23.03 -4.76 -25.21
C ILE A 26 -22.30 -3.61 -25.93
N THR A 27 -21.51 -2.85 -25.19
CA THR A 27 -20.69 -1.73 -25.71
C THR A 27 -19.42 -2.23 -26.36
N TYR A 28 -19.55 -3.01 -27.43
CA TYR A 28 -18.38 -3.51 -28.17
C TYR A 28 -18.07 -2.72 -29.44
N THR A 29 -18.22 -1.39 -29.45
CA THR A 29 -17.84 -0.60 -30.64
C THR A 29 -17.46 0.85 -30.31
N SER A 30 -16.37 1.05 -29.57
CA SER A 30 -15.41 2.16 -29.74
C SER A 30 -14.44 2.13 -28.57
N THR A 31 -13.58 1.12 -28.58
CA THR A 31 -12.52 0.96 -27.58
C THR A 31 -11.44 2.05 -27.67
N GLY A 32 -11.51 3.01 -28.60
CA GLY A 32 -10.54 4.10 -28.72
C GLY A 32 -10.54 5.02 -27.51
N GLU A 33 -11.61 5.82 -27.36
CA GLU A 33 -11.69 6.86 -26.33
C GLU A 33 -11.91 6.34 -24.90
N LYS A 34 -12.46 5.12 -24.76
CA LYS A 34 -12.60 4.49 -23.44
C LYS A 34 -11.30 3.86 -22.94
N LEU A 35 -10.36 3.55 -23.83
CA LEU A 35 -9.04 3.01 -23.48
C LEU A 35 -7.94 4.06 -23.54
N SER A 36 -8.24 5.30 -23.95
CA SER A 36 -7.30 6.41 -23.90
C SER A 36 -7.16 6.95 -22.47
N ALA A 37 -6.00 7.52 -22.17
CA ALA A 37 -5.75 8.14 -20.87
C ALA A 37 -6.59 9.42 -20.74
N PHE A 38 -7.22 9.61 -19.57
CA PHE A 38 -7.98 10.83 -19.30
C PHE A 38 -7.03 12.00 -19.00
N GLU A 39 -6.97 12.99 -19.89
CA GLU A 39 -6.21 14.22 -19.69
C GLU A 39 -7.12 15.45 -19.88
N CYS A 40 -8.19 15.53 -19.08
CA CYS A 40 -9.17 16.62 -19.10
C CYS A 40 -9.83 16.89 -20.48
N GLY A 41 -9.96 15.86 -21.32
CA GLY A 41 -10.54 15.96 -22.65
C GLY A 41 -9.55 16.25 -23.78
N PHE A 42 -8.25 16.25 -23.48
CA PHE A 42 -7.17 16.38 -24.46
C PHE A 42 -6.40 15.07 -24.63
N ASP A 43 -5.71 14.94 -25.76
CA ASP A 43 -4.72 13.88 -25.95
C ASP A 43 -3.50 14.12 -25.06
N PRO A 44 -2.89 13.04 -24.52
CA PRO A 44 -1.75 13.17 -23.61
C PRO A 44 -0.58 13.87 -24.29
N LEU A 45 -0.15 15.01 -23.72
CA LEU A 45 0.92 15.84 -24.26
C LEU A 45 2.32 15.20 -24.12
N SER A 46 2.45 14.26 -23.17
CA SER A 46 3.71 13.61 -22.85
C SER A 46 3.52 12.14 -22.52
N LYS A 47 4.61 11.38 -22.60
CA LYS A 47 4.60 9.99 -22.14
C LYS A 47 4.43 9.97 -20.62
N MET A 48 3.57 9.09 -20.14
CA MET A 48 3.24 8.90 -18.71
C MET A 48 4.45 8.58 -17.80
N ARG A 49 5.59 8.20 -18.39
CA ARG A 49 6.84 7.94 -17.67
C ARG A 49 7.70 9.20 -17.62
N SER A 50 7.34 10.11 -16.73
CA SER A 50 8.21 11.21 -16.32
C SER A 50 9.18 10.73 -15.23
N PRO A 51 10.39 11.32 -15.15
CA PRO A 51 11.26 11.08 -14.00
C PRO A 51 10.51 11.51 -12.73
N PHE A 52 10.37 10.57 -11.81
CA PHE A 52 9.76 10.79 -10.52
C PHE A 52 10.74 11.46 -9.56
N SER A 53 10.24 12.14 -8.53
CA SER A 53 11.13 12.84 -7.60
C SER A 53 11.97 11.82 -6.81
N THR A 54 13.28 12.10 -6.69
CA THR A 54 14.21 11.28 -5.92
C THR A 54 13.89 11.27 -4.42
N ARG A 55 13.14 12.27 -3.94
CA ARG A 55 12.72 12.38 -2.53
C ARG A 55 11.80 11.23 -2.11
N PHE A 56 10.82 10.89 -2.94
CA PHE A 56 9.97 9.74 -2.65
C PHE A 56 10.74 8.41 -2.66
N PHE A 57 11.76 8.30 -3.52
CA PHE A 57 12.65 7.13 -3.50
C PHE A 57 13.41 7.03 -2.16
N LEU A 58 13.95 8.15 -1.65
CA LEU A 58 14.61 8.18 -0.34
C LEU A 58 13.66 7.80 0.79
N LEU A 59 12.41 8.29 0.78
CA LEU A 59 11.39 7.90 1.77
C LEU A 59 11.09 6.40 1.75
N VAL A 60 11.04 5.77 0.58
CA VAL A 60 10.82 4.32 0.46
C VAL A 60 11.99 3.52 1.02
N VAL A 61 13.23 3.94 0.73
CA VAL A 61 14.44 3.29 1.26
C VAL A 61 14.50 3.42 2.77
N LEU A 62 14.25 4.63 3.30
CA LEU A 62 14.21 4.91 4.73
C LEU A 62 13.13 4.07 5.44
N PHE A 63 11.93 4.00 4.87
CA PHE A 63 10.85 3.15 5.38
C PHE A 63 11.24 1.67 5.45
N LEU A 64 11.90 1.14 4.41
CA LEU A 64 12.32 -0.26 4.37
C LEU A 64 13.35 -0.55 5.48
N ILE A 65 14.32 0.33 5.67
CA ILE A 65 15.33 0.18 6.74
C ILE A 65 14.67 0.17 8.11
N PHE A 66 13.81 1.17 8.40
CA PHE A 66 13.11 1.24 9.69
C PHE A 66 12.18 0.03 9.93
N ASP A 67 11.54 -0.51 8.89
CA ASP A 67 10.68 -1.70 9.03
C ASP A 67 11.51 -2.94 9.44
N VAL A 68 12.69 -3.13 8.84
CA VAL A 68 13.62 -4.21 9.22
C VAL A 68 14.12 -4.03 10.65
N GLU A 69 14.44 -2.80 11.07
CA GLU A 69 14.90 -2.51 12.43
C GLU A 69 13.81 -2.78 13.49
N ILE A 70 12.55 -2.45 13.20
CA ILE A 70 11.42 -2.78 14.06
C ILE A 70 11.19 -4.29 14.13
N ALA A 71 11.34 -5.00 13.01
CA ALA A 71 11.26 -6.46 12.99
C ALA A 71 12.31 -7.12 13.92
N LEU A 72 13.50 -6.53 14.03
CA LEU A 72 14.55 -6.98 14.95
C LEU A 72 14.24 -6.68 16.43
N LEU A 73 13.44 -5.66 16.73
CA LEU A 73 13.01 -5.36 18.10
C LEU A 73 11.95 -6.35 18.63
N PHE A 74 11.16 -6.97 17.76
CA PHE A 74 10.04 -7.82 18.16
C PHE A 74 10.46 -9.04 19.01
N PRO A 75 11.47 -9.84 18.60
CA PRO A 75 11.96 -10.97 19.40
C PRO A 75 12.52 -10.53 20.76
N VAL A 76 13.17 -9.37 20.80
CA VAL A 76 13.77 -8.82 22.02
C VAL A 76 12.71 -8.54 23.09
N LEU A 77 11.57 -7.98 22.70
CA LEU A 77 10.44 -7.74 23.61
C LEU A 77 9.95 -9.04 24.27
N SER A 78 9.90 -10.13 23.51
CA SER A 78 9.51 -11.45 24.04
C SER A 78 10.51 -11.99 25.07
N VAL A 79 11.81 -11.78 24.85
CA VAL A 79 12.87 -12.21 25.78
C VAL A 79 12.80 -11.40 27.07
N MET A 80 12.63 -10.07 26.97
CA MET A 80 12.49 -9.19 28.13
C MET A 80 11.33 -9.59 29.05
N ALA A 81 10.21 -10.04 28.49
CA ALA A 81 9.06 -10.48 29.27
C ALA A 81 9.36 -11.72 30.12
N SER A 82 10.29 -12.59 29.68
CA SER A 82 10.64 -13.83 30.37
C SER A 82 11.80 -13.67 31.36
N LYS A 83 12.85 -12.94 30.99
CA LYS A 83 14.05 -12.71 31.79
C LYS A 83 14.68 -11.38 31.41
N THR A 84 14.96 -10.55 32.41
CA THR A 84 15.73 -9.32 32.24
C THR A 84 17.15 -9.52 32.77
N SER A 85 18.15 -9.15 31.97
CA SER A 85 19.55 -9.11 32.39
C SER A 85 20.13 -7.73 32.08
N VAL A 86 21.13 -7.30 32.86
CA VAL A 86 21.80 -6.01 32.64
C VAL A 86 22.45 -5.95 31.26
N ILE A 87 22.96 -7.08 30.76
CA ILE A 87 23.54 -7.22 29.42
C ILE A 87 22.47 -7.02 28.34
N LEU A 88 21.30 -7.63 28.51
CA LEU A 88 20.19 -7.45 27.58
C LEU A 88 19.75 -5.97 27.56
N LEU A 89 19.56 -5.36 28.72
CA LEU A 89 19.15 -3.96 28.84
C LEU A 89 20.14 -3.00 28.17
N THR A 90 21.43 -3.21 28.38
CA THR A 90 22.50 -2.39 27.79
C THR A 90 22.58 -2.58 26.27
N SER A 91 22.43 -3.80 25.77
CA SER A 91 22.44 -4.08 24.33
C SER A 91 21.25 -3.44 23.58
N ILE A 92 20.07 -3.44 24.18
CA ILE A 92 18.88 -2.79 23.62
C ILE A 92 19.04 -1.28 23.68
N GLY A 93 19.56 -0.75 24.79
CA GLY A 93 19.86 0.67 24.93
C GLY A 93 20.86 1.16 23.89
N SER A 94 21.93 0.40 23.63
CA SER A 94 22.89 0.76 22.58
C SER A 94 22.28 0.65 21.18
N PHE A 95 21.44 -0.36 20.92
CA PHE A 95 20.75 -0.51 19.65
C PHE A 95 19.80 0.67 19.38
N LEU A 96 18.95 1.04 20.34
CA LEU A 96 18.05 2.19 20.22
C LEU A 96 18.80 3.52 20.05
N MET A 97 19.95 3.69 20.71
CA MET A 97 20.78 4.87 20.52
C MET A 97 21.32 4.99 19.09
N ILE A 98 21.73 3.88 18.48
CA ILE A 98 22.18 3.87 17.08
C ILE A 98 21.02 4.28 16.15
N LEU A 99 19.81 3.76 16.38
CA LEU A 99 18.62 4.13 15.61
C LEU A 99 18.31 5.63 15.72
N LEU A 100 18.34 6.18 16.93
CA LEU A 100 18.08 7.61 17.16
C LEU A 100 19.12 8.48 16.44
N ILE A 101 20.41 8.13 16.53
CA ILE A 101 21.48 8.88 15.87
C ILE A 101 21.33 8.81 14.35
N GLY A 102 21.01 7.64 13.80
CA GLY A 102 20.74 7.46 12.36
C GLY A 102 19.59 8.35 11.88
N MET A 103 18.48 8.36 12.62
CA MET A 103 17.33 9.22 12.32
C MET A 103 17.70 10.71 12.36
N PHE A 104 18.45 11.16 13.37
CA PHE A 104 18.88 12.56 13.45
C PHE A 104 19.80 12.95 12.29
N HIS A 105 20.67 12.04 11.85
CA HIS A 105 21.53 12.26 10.69
C HIS A 105 20.70 12.43 9.41
N GLU A 106 19.75 11.53 9.15
CA GLU A 106 18.87 11.60 7.97
C GLU A 106 17.98 12.85 7.96
N TRP A 107 17.53 13.28 9.14
CA TRP A 107 16.79 14.53 9.28
C TRP A 107 17.67 15.74 8.95
N ASN A 108 18.90 15.79 9.45
CA ASN A 108 19.82 16.90 9.15
C ASN A 108 20.20 16.98 7.66
N GLU A 109 20.20 15.85 6.95
CA GLU A 109 20.38 15.79 5.49
C GLU A 109 19.12 16.21 4.70
N GLY A 110 18.02 16.55 5.37
CA GLY A 110 16.78 16.98 4.73
C GLY A 110 16.04 15.85 3.99
N ALA A 111 16.36 14.58 4.27
CA ALA A 111 15.71 13.43 3.63
C ALA A 111 14.21 13.34 3.98
N LEU A 112 13.82 13.90 5.12
CA LEU A 112 12.44 13.95 5.61
C LEU A 112 11.68 15.22 5.16
N ASP A 113 12.35 16.18 4.53
CA ASP A 113 11.73 17.44 4.13
C ASP A 113 10.95 17.27 2.83
N TRP A 114 9.62 17.27 2.96
CA TRP A 114 8.71 17.02 1.85
C TRP A 114 8.77 18.14 0.80
N ILE A 115 8.56 19.39 1.22
CA ILE A 115 8.56 20.58 0.37
C ILE A 115 9.19 21.73 1.16
N THR A 116 10.33 22.21 0.70
CA THR A 116 10.72 23.61 0.90
C THR A 116 10.46 24.29 -0.43
N SER A 117 9.54 25.24 -0.43
CA SER A 117 9.42 26.24 -1.51
C SER A 117 10.76 26.94 -1.73
#